data_AF-A0A7G8BMX6-F1
#
_entry.id   AF-A0A7G8BMX6-F1
#
_cell.length_a   1.000
_cell.length_b   1.000
_cell.length_c   1.000
_cell.angle_alpha   90.00
_cell.angle_beta   90.00
_cell.angle_gamma   90.00
#
_symmetry.space_group_name_H-M   'P 1'
#
loop_
_entity.id
_entity.type
_entity.pdbx_description
1 polymer ?
#
loop_
_entity_poly.entity_id
_entity_poly.type
_entity_poly.pdbx_seq_one_letter_code
_entity_poly.pdbx_strand_id
1 'polypeptide(L)'
;MRKLQYIFMTLAVLCMASPAFAQSTGGSSAPSWVPIGAGIGMAIASGLCGLGQGRVAGSAAEAMARNPGARAGIQLVLVLGLAFIESLALFTLLIIFAKVS
;
A
#
# COMPACT_ATOMS: atom_id res chain seq x y z
N MET A 1 -51.35 -0.78 -0.12
CA MET A 1 -50.50 0.31 0.39
C MET A 1 -49.93 0.04 1.79
N ARG A 2 -50.70 -0.51 2.75
CA ARG A 2 -50.22 -0.79 4.12
C ARG A 2 -49.01 -1.74 4.21
N LYS A 3 -48.92 -2.78 3.36
CA LYS A 3 -47.76 -3.70 3.34
C LYS A 3 -46.46 -3.04 2.88
N LEU A 4 -46.55 -2.09 1.93
CA LEU A 4 -45.40 -1.33 1.44
C LEU A 4 -44.91 -0.33 2.51
N GLN A 5 -45.84 0.26 3.27
CA GLN A 5 -45.53 1.10 4.42
C GLN A 5 -44.81 0.32 5.53
N TYR A 6 -45.20 -0.93 5.80
CA TYR A 6 -44.49 -1.77 6.77
C TYR A 6 -43.08 -2.16 6.30
N ILE A 7 -42.87 -2.44 5.01
CA ILE A 7 -41.53 -2.70 4.45
C ILE A 7 -40.62 -1.47 4.55
N PHE A 8 -41.15 -0.28 4.27
CA PHE A 8 -40.40 0.96 4.42
C PHE A 8 -40.07 1.26 5.89
N MET A 9 -40.99 0.97 6.81
CA MET A 9 -40.79 1.20 8.25
C MET A 9 -39.74 0.24 8.84
N THR A 10 -39.74 -1.04 8.43
CA THR A 10 -38.72 -1.99 8.88
C THR A 10 -37.34 -1.68 8.29
N LEU A 11 -37.27 -1.26 7.03
CA LEU A 11 -36.01 -0.85 6.40
C LEU A 11 -35.42 0.41 7.05
N ALA A 12 -36.25 1.39 7.37
CA ALA A 12 -35.83 2.61 8.06
C ALA A 12 -35.28 2.32 9.48
N VAL A 13 -35.90 1.37 10.20
CA VAL A 13 -35.40 0.92 11.51
C VAL A 13 -34.06 0.18 11.39
N LEU A 14 -33.86 -0.63 10.34
CA LEU A 14 -32.57 -1.26 10.08
C LEU A 14 -31.48 -0.22 9.77
N CYS A 15 -31.78 0.81 8.97
CA CYS A 15 -30.82 1.87 8.65
C CYS A 15 -30.50 2.75 9.87
N MET A 16 -31.45 2.96 10.78
CA MET A 16 -31.23 3.68 12.05
C MET A 16 -30.58 2.82 13.14
N ALA A 17 -30.42 1.51 12.95
CA ALA A 17 -29.66 0.65 13.85
C ALA A 17 -28.13 0.68 13.57
N SER A 18 -27.71 1.13 12.38
CA SER A 18 -26.30 1.27 12.02
C SER A 18 -25.45 2.14 12.97
N PRO A 19 -25.96 3.25 13.56
CA PRO A 19 -25.21 4.03 14.56
C PRO A 19 -25.08 3.32 15.93
N ALA A 20 -25.97 2.37 16.26
CA ALA A 20 -25.94 1.68 17.55
C ALA A 20 -24.73 0.71 17.68
N PHE A 21 -24.20 0.23 16.55
CA PHE A 21 -22.95 -0.53 16.48
C PHE A 21 -21.70 0.36 16.33
N ALA A 22 -21.88 1.68 16.20
CA ALA A 22 -20.79 2.65 16.07
C ALA A 22 -20.48 3.38 17.40
N GLN A 23 -21.25 3.12 18.47
CA GLN A 23 -20.99 3.70 19.78
C GLN A 23 -19.84 2.96 20.47
N SER A 24 -18.67 3.60 20.55
CA SER A 24 -17.59 3.18 21.44
C SER A 24 -18.02 3.42 22.88
N THR A 25 -18.37 2.34 23.59
CA THR A 25 -18.44 2.36 25.06
C THR A 25 -17.02 2.59 25.59
N GLY A 26 -16.86 3.62 26.42
CA GLY A 26 -15.56 4.05 26.92
C GLY A 26 -14.68 2.92 27.47
N GLY A 27 -13.37 3.03 27.23
CA GLY A 27 -12.34 2.28 27.94
C GLY A 27 -11.70 1.09 27.23
N SER A 28 -12.15 0.72 26.03
CA SER A 28 -11.50 -0.34 25.24
C SER A 28 -11.24 0.15 23.83
N SER A 29 -9.96 0.38 23.49
CA SER A 29 -9.51 0.64 22.13
C SER A 29 -10.06 -0.47 21.22
N ALA A 30 -10.93 -0.13 20.27
CA ALA A 30 -11.32 -1.05 19.22
C ALA A 30 -10.05 -1.63 18.58
N PRO A 31 -10.00 -2.93 18.22
CA PRO A 31 -8.83 -3.51 17.59
C PRO A 31 -8.50 -2.73 16.32
N SER A 32 -7.35 -2.07 16.32
CA SER A 32 -6.83 -1.33 15.18
C SER A 32 -6.27 -2.34 14.17
N TRP A 33 -6.95 -2.47 13.02
CA TRP A 33 -6.48 -3.28 11.89
C TRP A 33 -5.40 -2.57 11.06
N VAL A 34 -5.05 -1.32 11.42
CA VAL A 34 -4.11 -0.47 10.70
C VAL A 34 -2.70 -1.12 10.60
N PRO A 35 -2.13 -1.73 11.65
CA PRO A 35 -0.79 -2.35 11.55
C PRO A 35 -0.74 -3.54 10.59
N ILE A 36 -1.82 -4.32 10.52
CA ILE A 36 -1.91 -5.47 9.60
C ILE A 36 -2.00 -4.96 8.16
N GLY A 37 -2.85 -3.96 7.90
CA GLY A 37 -2.95 -3.32 6.59
C GLY A 37 -1.63 -2.69 6.14
N ALA A 38 -0.91 -2.05 7.06
CA ALA A 38 0.41 -1.50 6.80
C ALA A 38 1.44 -2.58 6.44
N GLY A 39 1.48 -3.69 7.17
CA GLY A 39 2.38 -4.81 6.88
C GLY A 39 2.14 -5.41 5.49
N ILE A 40 0.87 -5.64 5.13
CA ILE A 40 0.50 -6.16 3.80
C ILE A 40 0.85 -5.15 2.71
N GLY A 41 0.51 -3.87 2.91
CA GLY A 41 0.84 -2.81 1.96
C GLY A 41 2.34 -2.70 1.71
N MET A 42 3.15 -2.76 2.77
CA MET A 42 4.61 -2.72 2.65
C MET A 42 5.16 -3.95 1.93
N ALA A 43 4.64 -5.15 2.21
CA ALA A 43 5.08 -6.38 1.56
C ALA A 43 4.82 -6.36 0.06
N ILE A 44 3.67 -5.85 -0.38
CA ILE A 44 3.35 -5.72 -1.81
C ILE A 44 4.26 -4.67 -2.46
N ALA A 45 4.40 -3.49 -1.84
CA ALA A 45 5.23 -2.42 -2.39
C ALA A 45 6.70 -2.84 -2.52
N SER A 46 7.29 -3.41 -1.48
CA SER A 46 8.69 -3.88 -1.49
C SER A 46 8.88 -5.07 -2.45
N GLY A 47 7.91 -5.98 -2.53
CA GLY A 47 7.95 -7.09 -3.48
C GLY A 47 7.99 -6.63 -4.94
N LEU A 48 7.13 -5.69 -5.32
CA LEU A 48 7.11 -5.14 -6.68
C LEU A 48 8.37 -4.30 -6.99
N CYS A 49 8.84 -3.51 -6.03
CA CYS A 49 10.08 -2.76 -6.18
C CYS A 49 11.28 -3.72 -6.36
N GLY A 50 11.39 -4.77 -5.56
CA GLY A 50 12.45 -5.77 -5.66
C GLY A 50 12.49 -6.47 -7.02
N LEU A 51 11.32 -6.78 -7.60
CA LEU A 51 11.24 -7.30 -8.98
C LEU A 51 11.79 -6.30 -10.01
N GLY A 52 11.45 -5.02 -9.88
CA GLY A 52 11.97 -3.96 -10.73
C GLY A 52 13.49 -3.82 -10.62
N GLN A 53 14.01 -3.78 -9.39
CA GLN A 53 15.44 -3.65 -9.10
C GLN A 53 16.24 -4.81 -9.67
N GLY A 54 15.74 -6.05 -9.50
CA GLY A 54 16.37 -7.24 -10.07
C GLY A 54 16.51 -7.17 -11.59
N ARG A 55 15.47 -6.70 -12.28
CA ARG A 55 15.51 -6.54 -13.76
C ARG A 55 16.47 -5.45 -14.20
N VAL A 56 16.49 -4.29 -13.52
CA VAL A 56 17.40 -3.19 -13.85
C VAL A 56 18.86 -3.57 -13.56
N ALA A 57 19.12 -4.23 -12.44
CA ALA A 57 20.47 -4.69 -12.09
C ALA A 57 20.98 -5.75 -13.08
N GLY A 58 20.13 -6.72 -13.46
CA GLY A 58 20.46 -7.74 -14.44
C GLY A 58 20.77 -7.15 -15.82
N SER A 59 19.93 -6.24 -16.32
CA SER A 59 20.14 -5.60 -17.62
C SER A 59 21.39 -4.70 -17.62
N ALA A 60 21.68 -4.01 -16.51
CA ALA A 60 22.91 -3.25 -16.35
C ALA A 60 24.16 -4.15 -16.37
N ALA A 61 24.12 -5.31 -15.71
CA ALA A 61 25.22 -6.27 -15.71
C ALA A 61 25.52 -6.80 -17.12
N GLU A 62 24.48 -7.18 -17.88
CA GLU A 62 24.65 -7.59 -19.27
C GLU A 62 25.18 -6.48 -20.17
N ALA A 63 24.68 -5.24 -20.00
CA ALA A 63 25.14 -4.09 -20.76
C ALA A 63 26.63 -3.80 -20.49
N MET A 64 27.06 -3.89 -19.23
CA MET A 64 28.47 -3.71 -18.84
C MET A 64 29.38 -4.81 -19.41
N ALA A 65 28.88 -6.05 -19.47
CA ALA A 65 29.62 -7.16 -20.06
C ALA A 65 29.77 -6.99 -21.58
N ARG A 66 28.72 -6.54 -22.27
CA ARG A 66 28.73 -6.31 -23.73
C ARG A 66 29.55 -5.09 -24.14
N ASN A 67 29.54 -4.01 -23.34
CA ASN A 67 30.26 -2.77 -23.64
C ASN A 67 30.99 -2.22 -22.40
N PRO A 68 32.17 -2.77 -22.05
CA PRO A 68 32.94 -2.34 -20.86
C PRO A 68 33.38 -0.87 -20.91
N GLY A 69 33.54 -0.28 -22.09
CA GLY A 69 33.90 1.14 -22.25
C GLY A 69 32.80 2.11 -21.82
N ALA A 70 31.55 1.66 -21.74
CA ALA A 70 30.39 2.49 -21.37
C ALA A 70 30.00 2.36 -19.87
N ARG A 71 30.84 1.73 -19.04
CA ARG A 71 30.55 1.43 -17.62
C ARG A 71 30.02 2.63 -16.83
N ALA A 72 30.65 3.80 -16.95
CA ALA A 72 30.24 4.99 -16.21
C ALA A 72 28.80 5.44 -16.56
N GLY A 73 28.45 5.43 -17.85
CA GLY A 73 27.10 5.75 -18.30
C GLY A 73 26.07 4.72 -17.86
N ILE A 74 26.40 3.42 -17.93
CA ILE A 74 25.51 2.35 -17.47
C ILE A 74 25.27 2.44 -15.97
N GLN A 75 26.31 2.72 -15.17
CA GLN A 75 26.19 2.84 -13.73
C GLN A 75 25.36 4.07 -13.33
N LEU A 76 25.48 5.18 -14.05
CA LEU A 76 24.64 6.36 -13.85
C LEU A 76 23.15 6.01 -14.05
N VAL A 77 22.82 5.38 -15.19
CA VAL A 77 21.44 4.99 -15.50
C VAL A 77 20.92 3.94 -14.51
N LEU A 78 21.76 2.99 -14.09
CA LEU A 78 21.44 2.01 -13.06
C LEU A 78 21.05 2.69 -11.74
N VAL A 79 21.90 3.59 -11.23
CA VAL A 79 21.66 4.28 -9.95
C VAL A 79 20.41 5.15 -10.02
N LEU A 80 20.19 5.88 -11.12
CA LEU A 80 18.96 6.65 -11.32
C LEU A 80 17.73 5.74 -11.37
N GLY A 81 17.79 4.62 -12.09
CA GLY A 81 16.71 3.65 -12.17
C GLY A 81 16.36 3.06 -10.80
N LEU A 82 17.38 2.64 -10.04
CA LEU A 82 17.21 2.12 -8.68
C LEU A 82 16.64 3.18 -7.73
N ALA A 83 17.10 4.43 -7.83
CA ALA A 83 16.61 5.52 -6.99
C ALA A 83 15.12 5.82 -7.22
N PHE A 84 14.66 5.81 -8.47
CA PHE A 84 13.24 5.97 -8.77
C PHE A 84 12.40 4.79 -8.25
N ILE A 85 12.88 3.56 -8.40
CA ILE A 85 12.16 2.39 -7.88
C ILE A 85 12.08 2.45 -6.34
N GLU A 86 13.18 2.77 -5.67
CA GLU A 86 13.22 2.91 -4.21
C GLU A 86 12.35 4.04 -3.69
N SER A 87 12.21 5.15 -4.43
CA SER A 87 11.35 6.26 -4.01
C SER A 87 9.89 5.82 -3.79
N LEU A 88 9.39 4.84 -4.55
CA LEU A 88 8.05 4.27 -4.40
C LEU A 88 7.92 3.48 -3.08
N ALA A 89 8.95 2.70 -2.74
CA ALA A 89 9.01 1.98 -1.47
C ALA A 89 9.08 2.95 -0.29
N LEU A 90 9.90 4.00 -0.40
CA LEU A 90 10.03 5.03 0.64
C LEU A 90 8.75 5.85 0.83
N PHE A 91 8.01 6.17 -0.23
CA PHE A 91 6.69 6.81 -0.08
C PHE A 91 5.69 5.91 0.64
N THR A 92 5.72 4.60 0.38
CA THR A 92 4.87 3.64 1.09
C THR A 92 5.26 3.57 2.57
N LEU A 93 6.58 3.47 2.85
CA LEU A 93 7.12 3.50 4.21
C LEU A 93 6.71 4.79 4.95
N LEU A 94 6.81 5.95 4.30
CA LEU A 94 6.45 7.25 4.88
C LEU A 94 4.98 7.28 5.29
N ILE A 95 4.07 6.82 4.42
CA ILE A 95 2.64 6.78 4.71
C ILE A 95 2.36 5.84 5.88
N ILE A 96 2.99 4.66 5.90
CA ILE A 96 2.87 3.71 7.00
C ILE A 96 3.35 4.33 8.30
N PHE A 97 4.54 4.92 8.30
CA PHE A 97 5.11 5.56 9.47
C PHE A 97 4.17 6.64 9.99
N ALA A 98 3.69 7.55 9.14
CA ALA A 98 2.79 8.64 9.51
C ALA A 98 1.38 8.21 9.97
N LYS A 99 0.96 6.98 9.69
CA LYS A 99 -0.39 6.46 10.03
C LYS A 99 -0.39 5.42 11.14
N VAL A 100 0.73 4.75 11.37
CA VAL A 100 0.88 3.68 12.37
C VAL A 100 1.61 4.20 13.62
N SER A 101 2.39 5.29 13.51
CA SER A 101 2.93 6.04 14.67
C SER A 101 1.83 6.72 15.46
#